data_AF-A0A9W8Q338-F1
#
_entry.id   AF-A0A9W8Q338-F1
#
_cell.length_a   1.000
_cell.length_b   1.000
_cell.length_c   1.000
_cell.angle_alpha   90.00
_cell.angle_beta   90.00
_cell.angle_gamma   90.00
#
_symmetry.space_group_name_H-M   'P 1'
#
loop_
_entity.id
_entity.type
_entity.pdbx_description
1 polymer ?
#
loop_
_entity_poly.entity_id
_entity_poly.type
_entity_poly.pdbx_seq_one_letter_code
_entity_poly.pdbx_strand_id
1 'polypeptide(L)'
;MSSSSFDEERPFVSKYKQNPGPSQRRTKREKAAILLLVLNALGTLSSILSLAFFLIHLSRMQQVELADCFDDTLLNPPIIWETRTFNSTVDEKSGVVEDLFTPSSHTTAADWESILDVGEIRLTNAEAARLSQNTSHLYGGEDGYAGVLEVFQQLDCLNRIRKQFFNVSSPVEDAGDSEHLRHWRDKHCFDYLWQTLLCHADVSVMTVGWNEKQQAFSANFAVTKQCRNFEAIHNWAKNREASFKPPGGTHPGIIESRELA
;
A
#
# COMPACT_ATOMS: atom_id res chain seq x y z
N MET A 1 -12.27 23.94 124.20
CA MET A 1 -12.30 25.20 123.43
C MET A 1 -11.23 25.13 122.35
N SER A 2 -11.63 25.35 121.09
CA SER A 2 -10.79 25.70 119.92
C SER A 2 -9.76 24.65 119.47
N SER A 3 -9.48 24.38 118.20
CA SER A 3 -10.07 24.72 116.90
C SER A 3 -9.38 23.81 115.87
N SER A 4 -10.11 23.52 114.80
CA SER A 4 -9.70 22.76 113.61
C SER A 4 -8.46 23.30 112.90
N SER A 5 -7.76 22.41 112.20
CA SER A 5 -7.06 22.71 110.95
C SER A 5 -7.43 21.63 109.93
N PHE A 6 -8.17 22.06 108.91
CA PHE A 6 -8.47 21.34 107.68
C PHE A 6 -7.22 21.38 106.78
N ASP A 7 -6.96 20.30 106.04
CA ASP A 7 -6.18 20.37 104.81
C ASP A 7 -6.98 19.75 103.66
N GLU A 8 -6.80 20.36 102.51
CA GLU A 8 -7.73 20.52 101.40
C GLU A 8 -7.44 19.52 100.26
N GLU A 9 -8.39 18.64 99.91
CA GLU A 9 -8.28 17.80 98.71
C GLU A 9 -8.84 18.54 97.47
N ARG A 10 -7.97 18.75 96.47
CA ARG A 10 -8.32 19.27 95.14
C ARG A 10 -9.05 18.21 94.30
N PRO A 11 -10.17 18.54 93.59
CA PRO A 11 -10.77 17.60 92.66
C PRO A 11 -10.03 17.54 91.31
N PHE A 12 -9.77 16.32 90.85
CA PHE A 12 -9.29 15.98 89.52
C PHE A 12 -10.40 16.23 88.49
N VAL A 13 -10.32 17.34 87.73
CA VAL A 13 -11.26 17.61 86.64
C VAL A 13 -10.88 16.76 85.42
N SER A 14 -11.57 15.63 85.23
CA SER A 14 -11.51 14.90 83.97
C SER A 14 -12.21 15.71 82.87
N LYS A 15 -11.48 16.10 81.81
CA LYS A 15 -12.08 16.68 80.60
C LYS A 15 -12.84 15.59 79.85
N TYR A 16 -14.12 15.42 80.15
CA TYR A 16 -15.04 14.65 79.32
C TYR A 16 -15.12 15.32 77.93
N LYS A 17 -14.61 14.65 76.89
CA LYS A 17 -14.93 15.00 75.50
C LYS A 17 -16.46 14.87 75.35
N GLN A 18 -17.15 16.00 75.27
CA GLN A 18 -18.58 16.01 74.97
C GLN A 18 -18.82 15.29 73.65
N ASN A 19 -19.61 14.22 73.69
CA ASN A 19 -20.07 13.53 72.51
C ASN A 19 -20.94 14.50 71.69
N PRO A 20 -20.69 14.66 70.38
CA PRO A 20 -21.44 15.61 69.56
C PRO A 20 -22.94 15.26 69.58
N GLY A 21 -23.76 16.27 69.84
CA GLY A 21 -25.21 16.14 69.96
C GLY A 21 -25.87 15.71 68.64
N PRO A 22 -27.14 15.25 68.69
CA PRO A 22 -27.86 14.70 67.53
C PRO A 22 -27.93 15.65 66.32
N SER A 23 -28.00 16.98 66.53
CA SER A 23 -27.95 18.00 65.46
C SER A 23 -26.59 18.07 64.76
N GLN A 24 -25.50 17.93 65.51
CA GLN A 24 -24.12 17.97 65.00
C GLN A 24 -23.75 16.67 64.26
N ARG A 25 -24.36 15.54 64.63
CA ARG A 25 -24.26 14.28 63.86
C ARG A 25 -25.02 14.34 62.54
N ARG A 26 -26.18 15.00 62.50
CA ARG A 26 -27.00 15.19 61.29
C ARG A 26 -26.28 16.05 60.25
N THR A 27 -25.72 17.20 60.66
CA THR A 27 -24.94 18.07 59.74
C THR A 27 -23.65 17.44 59.23
N LYS A 28 -22.97 16.60 60.04
CA LYS A 28 -21.81 15.81 59.57
C LYS A 28 -22.22 14.76 58.53
N ARG A 29 -23.36 14.09 58.71
CA ARG A 29 -23.91 13.12 57.74
C ARG A 29 -24.32 13.80 56.44
N GLU A 30 -24.94 14.97 56.51
CA GLU A 30 -25.32 15.77 55.32
C GLU A 30 -24.07 16.22 54.52
N LYS A 31 -23.04 16.74 55.19
CA LYS A 31 -21.77 17.08 54.54
C LYS A 31 -21.07 15.88 53.92
N ALA A 32 -21.09 14.73 54.59
CA ALA A 32 -20.53 13.49 54.04
C ALA A 32 -21.32 12.99 52.83
N ALA A 33 -22.65 13.09 52.85
CA ALA A 33 -23.51 12.74 51.72
C ALA A 33 -23.25 13.67 50.51
N ILE A 34 -23.15 14.99 50.73
CA ILE A 34 -22.81 15.95 49.68
C ILE A 34 -21.42 15.65 49.09
N LEU A 35 -20.43 15.36 49.94
CA LEU A 35 -19.08 15.01 49.48
C LEU A 35 -19.08 13.74 48.62
N LEU A 36 -19.83 12.69 49.03
CA LEU A 36 -19.97 11.47 48.24
C LEU A 36 -20.66 11.72 46.89
N LEU A 37 -21.68 12.58 46.86
CA LEU A 37 -22.35 12.97 45.61
C LEU A 37 -21.39 13.71 44.67
N VAL A 38 -20.59 14.64 45.19
CA VAL A 38 -19.58 15.38 44.42
C VAL A 38 -18.50 14.44 43.88
N LEU A 39 -17.99 13.52 44.72
CA LEU A 39 -16.98 12.54 44.29
C LEU A 39 -17.53 11.60 43.21
N ASN A 40 -18.79 11.14 43.33
CA ASN A 40 -19.43 10.34 42.30
C ASN A 40 -19.62 11.13 41.00
N ALA A 41 -20.04 12.40 41.07
CA ALA A 41 -20.19 13.26 39.89
C ALA A 41 -18.86 13.55 39.19
N LEU A 42 -17.78 13.74 39.94
CA LEU A 42 -16.44 13.90 39.38
C LEU A 42 -15.92 12.60 38.75
N GLY A 43 -16.21 11.45 39.39
CA GLY A 43 -15.90 10.14 38.86
C GLY A 43 -16.59 9.87 37.52
N THR A 44 -17.90 10.12 37.43
CA THR A 44 -18.67 9.93 36.19
C THR A 44 -18.20 10.88 35.08
N LEU A 45 -17.89 12.14 35.41
CA LEU A 45 -17.35 13.10 34.44
C LEU A 45 -16.00 12.62 33.88
N SER A 46 -15.10 12.12 34.74
CA SER A 46 -13.80 11.58 34.32
C SER A 46 -13.95 10.36 33.40
N SER A 47 -14.90 9.46 33.71
CA SER A 47 -15.21 8.31 32.86
C SER A 47 -15.77 8.72 31.51
N ILE A 48 -16.67 9.71 31.47
CA ILE A 48 -17.24 10.25 30.22
C ILE A 48 -16.14 10.88 29.36
N LEU A 49 -15.25 11.68 29.96
CA LEU A 49 -14.13 12.29 29.24
C LEU A 49 -13.17 11.24 28.68
N SER A 50 -12.84 10.22 29.48
CA SER A 50 -11.97 9.12 29.05
C SER A 50 -12.59 8.33 27.88
N LEU A 51 -13.89 8.05 27.95
CA LEU A 51 -14.63 7.41 26.86
C LEU A 51 -14.66 8.30 25.61
N ALA A 52 -14.89 9.61 25.75
CA ALA A 52 -14.86 10.54 24.62
C ALA A 52 -13.47 10.59 23.97
N PHE A 53 -12.39 10.66 24.75
CA PHE A 53 -11.02 10.58 24.25
C PHE A 53 -10.74 9.25 23.54
N PHE A 54 -11.21 8.13 24.10
CA PHE A 54 -11.08 6.82 23.48
C PHE A 54 -11.84 6.73 22.17
N LEU A 55 -13.08 7.23 22.09
CA LEU A 55 -13.87 7.28 20.85
C LEU A 55 -13.26 8.22 19.80
N ILE A 56 -12.70 9.36 20.21
CA ILE A 56 -11.94 10.26 19.32
C ILE A 56 -10.67 9.55 18.82
N HIS A 57 -9.98 8.78 19.67
CA HIS A 57 -8.80 8.03 19.28
C HIS A 57 -9.16 6.88 18.33
N LEU A 58 -10.23 6.12 18.61
CA LEU A 58 -10.74 5.08 17.73
C LEU A 58 -11.16 5.62 16.37
N SER A 59 -11.90 6.73 16.33
CA SER A 59 -12.28 7.37 15.06
C SER A 59 -11.06 7.88 14.29
N ARG A 60 -10.05 8.43 14.98
CA ARG A 60 -8.78 8.84 14.36
C ARG A 60 -7.98 7.65 13.84
N MET A 61 -7.94 6.53 14.56
CA MET A 61 -7.31 5.27 14.11
C MET A 61 -8.04 4.71 12.88
N GLN A 62 -9.38 4.77 12.86
CA GLN A 62 -10.20 4.34 11.72
C GLN A 62 -10.04 5.25 10.48
N GLN A 63 -9.78 6.56 10.67
CA GLN A 63 -9.47 7.45 9.55
C GLN A 63 -8.06 7.28 8.99
N VAL A 64 -7.11 6.74 9.76
CA VAL A 64 -5.76 6.44 9.25
C VAL A 64 -5.78 5.22 8.30
N GLU A 65 -6.81 4.38 8.32
CA GLU A 65 -7.03 3.33 7.31
C GLU A 65 -7.66 3.85 6.01
N LEU A 66 -8.17 5.10 5.95
CA LEU A 66 -8.83 5.62 4.76
C LEU A 66 -7.84 6.25 3.78
N ALA A 67 -7.11 5.38 3.08
CA ALA A 67 -6.90 5.39 1.63
C ALA A 67 -5.76 4.41 1.32
N ASP A 68 -6.04 3.11 1.33
CA ASP A 68 -5.20 2.19 0.57
C ASP A 68 -5.22 2.67 -0.88
N CYS A 69 -4.11 3.27 -1.33
CA CYS A 69 -3.97 3.80 -2.68
C CYS A 69 -3.93 2.68 -3.73
N PHE A 70 -3.88 1.43 -3.27
CA PHE A 70 -3.99 0.22 -4.06
C PHE A 70 -5.17 -0.59 -3.54
N ASP A 71 -6.25 -0.60 -4.33
CA ASP A 71 -7.49 -1.31 -4.03
C ASP A 71 -7.76 -2.29 -5.16
N ASP A 72 -7.29 -3.52 -4.97
CA ASP A 72 -7.49 -4.62 -5.92
C ASP A 72 -8.96 -5.08 -5.99
N THR A 73 -9.82 -4.58 -5.08
CA THR A 73 -11.26 -4.82 -5.06
C THR A 73 -12.06 -3.70 -5.72
N LEU A 74 -11.42 -2.64 -6.24
CA LEU A 74 -12.11 -1.47 -6.77
C LEU A 74 -13.17 -1.84 -7.82
N LEU A 75 -12.82 -2.76 -8.71
CA LEU A 75 -13.71 -3.30 -9.75
C LEU A 75 -14.23 -4.71 -9.45
N ASN A 76 -13.89 -5.28 -8.30
CA ASN A 76 -14.08 -6.70 -7.99
C ASN A 76 -13.62 -7.65 -9.12
N PRO A 77 -12.40 -7.49 -9.67
CA PRO A 77 -11.90 -8.38 -10.71
C PRO A 77 -11.78 -9.82 -10.17
N PRO A 78 -11.99 -10.85 -11.01
CA PRO A 78 -11.86 -12.24 -10.60
C PRO A 78 -10.38 -12.61 -10.43
N ILE A 79 -9.80 -12.30 -9.28
CA ILE A 79 -8.40 -12.63 -8.94
C ILE A 79 -8.32 -14.11 -8.53
N ILE A 80 -7.90 -14.96 -9.47
CA ILE A 80 -7.69 -16.40 -9.25
C ILE A 80 -6.18 -16.67 -9.34
N TRP A 81 -5.61 -17.19 -8.26
CA TRP A 81 -4.20 -17.56 -8.22
C TRP A 81 -3.97 -18.94 -8.83
N GLU A 82 -2.97 -19.04 -9.69
CA GLU A 82 -2.57 -20.28 -10.33
C GLU A 82 -1.05 -20.47 -10.21
N THR A 83 -0.61 -21.72 -10.11
CA THR A 83 0.81 -22.07 -10.14
C THR A 83 1.20 -22.37 -11.57
N ARG A 84 2.15 -21.60 -12.10
CA ARG A 84 2.73 -21.81 -13.42
C ARG A 84 4.24 -21.95 -13.32
N THR A 85 4.81 -22.83 -14.14
CA THR A 85 6.26 -22.92 -14.35
C THR A 85 6.54 -22.43 -15.76
N PHE A 86 7.32 -21.36 -15.87
CA PHE A 86 7.76 -20.85 -17.15
C PHE A 86 9.01 -21.62 -17.61
N ASN A 87 8.95 -22.18 -18.82
CA ASN A 87 10.02 -23.03 -19.36
C ASN A 87 11.00 -22.26 -20.25
N SER A 88 11.14 -20.93 -20.07
CA SER A 88 11.95 -20.07 -20.94
C SER A 88 13.46 -20.14 -20.72
N THR A 89 13.94 -21.22 -20.09
CA THR A 89 15.34 -21.43 -19.78
C THR A 89 16.16 -21.79 -21.01
N VAL A 90 17.06 -20.88 -21.40
CA VAL A 90 18.51 -21.10 -21.64
C VAL A 90 18.92 -22.49 -22.16
N ASP A 91 18.25 -22.99 -23.20
CA ASP A 91 18.72 -24.18 -23.89
C ASP A 91 18.42 -24.12 -25.39
N GLU A 92 19.42 -23.65 -26.15
CA GLU A 92 19.48 -23.78 -27.62
C GLU A 92 19.24 -25.22 -28.09
N LYS A 93 19.45 -26.24 -27.24
CA LYS A 93 19.36 -27.66 -27.62
C LYS A 93 17.95 -28.24 -27.54
N SER A 94 17.01 -27.56 -26.87
CA SER A 94 15.67 -28.12 -26.60
C SER A 94 14.64 -27.89 -27.72
N GLY A 95 14.98 -27.04 -28.70
CA GLY A 95 14.35 -27.06 -30.01
C GLY A 95 12.99 -26.38 -30.17
N VAL A 96 12.23 -26.05 -29.12
CA VAL A 96 11.03 -25.20 -29.25
C VAL A 96 10.73 -24.50 -27.91
N VAL A 97 10.72 -23.17 -27.92
CA VAL A 97 9.97 -22.36 -26.95
C VAL A 97 8.96 -21.57 -27.79
N GLU A 98 7.69 -21.55 -27.40
CA GLU A 98 6.71 -20.62 -27.96
C GLU A 98 7.26 -19.20 -27.79
N ASP A 99 7.81 -18.64 -28.86
CA ASP A 99 8.58 -17.41 -28.77
C ASP A 99 7.68 -16.22 -29.10
N LEU A 100 6.93 -15.78 -28.08
CA LEU A 100 6.20 -14.51 -28.06
C LEU A 100 7.10 -13.28 -28.30
N PHE A 101 8.43 -13.47 -28.40
CA PHE A 101 9.41 -12.41 -28.58
C PHE A 101 10.26 -12.62 -29.84
N THR A 102 9.93 -13.57 -30.72
CA THR A 102 10.55 -13.64 -32.05
C THR A 102 10.18 -12.39 -32.84
N PRO A 103 11.17 -11.58 -33.28
CA PRO A 103 10.93 -10.29 -33.92
C PRO A 103 9.97 -10.31 -35.11
N SER A 104 10.08 -11.34 -35.95
CA SER A 104 9.59 -11.32 -37.34
C SER A 104 8.56 -12.41 -37.66
N SER A 105 8.04 -13.13 -36.65
CA SER A 105 6.97 -14.10 -36.90
C SER A 105 5.61 -13.40 -36.99
N HIS A 106 4.85 -13.67 -38.04
CA HIS A 106 3.45 -13.24 -38.14
C HIS A 106 2.59 -13.75 -36.98
N THR A 107 2.95 -14.89 -36.40
CA THR A 107 2.26 -15.44 -35.21
C THR A 107 2.46 -14.52 -34.01
N THR A 108 3.70 -14.10 -33.75
CA THR A 108 4.01 -13.21 -32.62
C THR A 108 3.23 -11.89 -32.70
N ALA A 109 3.10 -11.29 -33.90
CA ALA A 109 2.30 -10.08 -34.06
C ALA A 109 0.81 -10.31 -33.70
N ALA A 110 0.22 -11.39 -34.21
CA ALA A 110 -1.17 -11.76 -33.93
C ALA A 110 -1.39 -12.12 -32.45
N ASP A 111 -0.42 -12.80 -31.82
CA ASP A 111 -0.49 -13.18 -30.41
C ASP A 111 -0.56 -11.93 -29.53
N TRP A 112 0.34 -10.95 -29.75
CA TRP A 112 0.33 -9.68 -29.03
C TRP A 112 -0.94 -8.86 -29.28
N GLU A 113 -1.48 -8.88 -30.50
CA GLU A 113 -2.76 -8.22 -30.80
C GLU A 113 -3.91 -8.87 -30.03
N SER A 114 -3.94 -10.20 -29.92
CA SER A 114 -4.99 -10.92 -29.15
C SER A 114 -4.90 -10.68 -27.64
N ILE A 115 -3.71 -10.41 -27.11
CA ILE A 115 -3.50 -10.08 -25.69
C ILE A 115 -3.93 -8.64 -25.39
N LEU A 116 -3.66 -7.73 -26.32
CA LEU A 116 -3.88 -6.28 -26.18
C LEU A 116 -5.20 -5.83 -26.82
N ASP A 117 -6.12 -6.76 -27.07
CA ASP A 117 -7.46 -6.46 -27.60
C ASP A 117 -8.40 -5.83 -26.54
N VAL A 118 -7.91 -5.72 -25.30
CA VAL A 118 -8.55 -4.99 -24.20
C VAL A 118 -8.04 -3.54 -24.18
N GLY A 119 -8.90 -2.62 -24.60
CA GLY A 119 -8.68 -1.18 -24.53
C GLY A 119 -9.22 -0.55 -23.25
N GLU A 120 -9.85 0.61 -23.38
CA GLU A 120 -10.50 1.29 -22.27
C GLU A 120 -11.68 0.48 -21.72
N ILE A 121 -11.75 0.38 -20.40
CA ILE A 121 -12.85 -0.22 -19.68
C ILE A 121 -13.84 0.85 -19.23
N ARG A 122 -15.12 0.46 -19.14
CA ARG A 122 -16.17 1.31 -18.60
C ARG A 122 -16.23 1.20 -17.08
N LEU A 123 -16.24 2.36 -16.42
CA LEU A 123 -16.48 2.50 -15.00
C LEU A 123 -17.85 3.12 -14.74
N THR A 124 -18.54 2.61 -13.72
CA THR A 124 -19.73 3.24 -13.16
C THR A 124 -19.38 4.51 -12.40
N ASN A 125 -20.39 5.35 -12.12
CA ASN A 125 -20.21 6.53 -11.27
C ASN A 125 -19.66 6.16 -9.88
N ALA A 126 -20.08 5.03 -9.32
CA ALA A 126 -19.64 4.58 -8.01
C ALA A 126 -18.18 4.11 -8.01
N GLU A 127 -17.75 3.41 -9.06
CA GLU A 127 -16.36 2.98 -9.23
C GLU A 127 -15.44 4.18 -9.50
N ALA A 128 -15.85 5.09 -10.40
CA ALA A 128 -15.08 6.30 -10.71
C ALA A 128 -14.91 7.22 -9.51
N ALA A 129 -15.92 7.33 -8.64
CA ALA A 129 -15.85 8.12 -7.40
C ALA A 129 -14.87 7.57 -6.36
N ARG A 130 -14.45 6.30 -6.48
CA ARG A 130 -13.44 5.67 -5.60
C ARG A 130 -12.01 5.93 -6.09
N LEU A 131 -11.82 6.46 -7.29
CA LEU A 131 -10.49 6.76 -7.82
C LEU A 131 -9.87 7.94 -7.08
N SER A 132 -8.54 7.90 -6.92
CA SER A 132 -7.78 9.00 -6.30
C SER A 132 -7.71 10.26 -7.18
N GLN A 133 -8.00 10.13 -8.47
CA GLN A 133 -8.01 11.20 -9.45
C GLN A 133 -9.23 11.06 -10.37
N ASN A 134 -9.73 12.19 -10.87
CA ASN A 134 -10.82 12.19 -11.83
C ASN A 134 -10.36 11.58 -13.16
N THR A 135 -11.26 10.85 -13.80
CA THR A 135 -11.07 10.33 -15.15
C THR A 135 -12.16 10.87 -16.09
N SER A 136 -11.93 10.77 -17.39
CA SER A 136 -12.87 11.30 -18.40
C SER A 136 -14.14 10.46 -18.50
N HIS A 137 -15.24 11.13 -18.82
CA HIS A 137 -16.45 10.45 -19.26
C HIS A 137 -16.20 9.67 -20.56
N LEU A 138 -16.98 8.63 -20.78
CA LEU A 138 -17.01 7.96 -22.08
C LEU A 138 -17.43 8.96 -23.17
N TYR A 139 -16.77 8.87 -24.32
CA TYR A 139 -17.07 9.71 -25.47
C TYR A 139 -18.14 9.03 -26.34
N GLY A 140 -18.97 9.81 -27.05
CA GLY A 140 -20.00 9.27 -27.95
C GLY A 140 -21.39 9.05 -27.34
N GLY A 141 -21.64 9.57 -26.12
CA GLY A 141 -22.97 9.55 -25.49
C GLY A 141 -23.26 8.31 -24.64
N GLU A 142 -22.24 7.49 -24.37
CA GLU A 142 -22.35 6.39 -23.40
C GLU A 142 -22.25 6.91 -21.95
N ASP A 143 -23.06 6.31 -21.08
CA ASP A 143 -23.02 6.62 -19.65
C ASP A 143 -21.84 5.93 -18.96
N GLY A 144 -21.10 6.71 -18.17
CA GLY A 144 -20.00 6.24 -17.35
C GLY A 144 -18.70 6.96 -17.65
N TYR A 145 -17.62 6.35 -17.19
CA TYR A 145 -16.27 6.88 -17.28
C TYR A 145 -15.33 5.88 -17.95
N ALA A 146 -14.33 6.39 -18.64
CA ALA A 146 -13.26 5.59 -19.20
C ALA A 146 -12.16 5.37 -18.15
N GLY A 147 -11.58 4.17 -18.14
CA GLY A 147 -10.35 3.85 -17.42
C GLY A 147 -9.58 2.78 -18.16
N VAL A 148 -8.33 2.54 -17.77
CA VAL A 148 -7.51 1.47 -18.34
C VAL A 148 -7.03 0.59 -17.20
N LEU A 149 -7.16 -0.73 -17.35
CA LEU A 149 -6.53 -1.67 -16.42
C LEU A 149 -5.02 -1.65 -16.64
N GLU A 150 -4.28 -1.42 -15.57
CA GLU A 150 -2.84 -1.13 -15.63
C GLU A 150 -2.01 -2.27 -16.23
N VAL A 151 -2.39 -3.53 -16.01
CA VAL A 151 -1.73 -4.69 -16.65
C VAL A 151 -1.68 -4.57 -18.17
N PHE A 152 -2.75 -4.12 -18.83
CA PHE A 152 -2.77 -4.00 -20.30
C PHE A 152 -1.90 -2.84 -20.78
N GLN A 153 -1.88 -1.71 -20.05
CA GLN A 153 -0.97 -0.61 -20.36
C GLN A 153 0.50 -1.00 -20.17
N GLN A 154 0.81 -1.82 -19.16
CA GLN A 154 2.16 -2.35 -18.92
C GLN A 154 2.60 -3.29 -20.06
N LEU A 155 1.70 -4.17 -20.52
CA LEU A 155 1.95 -5.07 -21.63
C LEU A 155 2.09 -4.33 -22.97
N ASP A 156 1.26 -3.30 -23.24
CA ASP A 156 1.39 -2.45 -24.44
C ASP A 156 2.74 -1.73 -24.46
N CYS A 157 3.17 -1.16 -23.32
CA CYS A 157 4.50 -0.56 -23.18
C CYS A 157 5.61 -1.58 -23.47
N LEU A 158 5.52 -2.79 -22.91
CA LEU A 158 6.50 -3.86 -23.17
C LEU A 158 6.57 -4.21 -24.67
N ASN A 159 5.42 -4.34 -25.33
CA ASN A 159 5.35 -4.63 -26.77
C ASN A 159 5.90 -3.48 -27.62
N ARG A 160 5.66 -2.22 -27.25
CA ARG A 160 6.24 -1.05 -27.94
C ARG A 160 7.76 -1.05 -27.86
N ILE A 161 8.31 -1.30 -26.68
CA ILE A 161 9.76 -1.39 -26.47
C ILE A 161 10.32 -2.57 -27.30
N ARG A 162 9.65 -3.73 -27.27
CA ARG A 162 10.02 -4.91 -28.09
C ARG A 162 10.07 -4.57 -29.58
N LYS A 163 9.01 -3.97 -30.12
CA LYS A 163 8.92 -3.58 -31.54
C LYS A 163 10.04 -2.63 -31.96
N GLN A 164 10.33 -1.63 -31.12
CA GLN A 164 11.40 -0.66 -31.34
C GLN A 164 12.79 -1.32 -31.25
N PHE A 165 13.00 -2.17 -30.25
CA PHE A 165 14.27 -2.83 -30.00
C PHE A 165 14.67 -3.76 -31.14
N PHE A 166 13.73 -4.59 -31.58
CA PHE A 166 13.98 -5.56 -32.64
C PHE A 166 13.78 -5.02 -34.05
N ASN A 167 13.55 -3.71 -34.19
CA ASN A 167 13.30 -3.04 -35.47
C ASN A 167 12.30 -3.81 -36.36
N VAL A 168 11.19 -4.28 -35.76
CA VAL A 168 10.20 -5.17 -36.40
C VAL A 168 9.53 -4.52 -37.63
N SER A 169 9.80 -3.23 -37.88
CA SER A 169 9.34 -2.47 -39.04
C SER A 169 10.27 -2.60 -40.27
N SER A 170 11.45 -3.21 -40.13
CA SER A 170 12.43 -3.39 -41.20
C SER A 170 12.56 -4.88 -41.55
N PRO A 171 12.66 -5.26 -42.84
CA PRO A 171 13.01 -6.63 -43.22
C PRO A 171 14.38 -6.96 -42.61
N VAL A 172 14.44 -7.99 -41.78
CA VAL A 172 15.70 -8.46 -41.19
C VAL A 172 16.41 -9.31 -42.26
N GLU A 173 17.42 -8.75 -42.91
CA GLU A 173 18.40 -9.52 -43.68
C GLU A 173 19.30 -10.30 -42.70
N ASP A 174 19.69 -11.52 -43.08
CA ASP A 174 20.43 -12.51 -42.27
C ASP A 174 21.46 -11.88 -41.32
N ALA A 175 21.10 -11.87 -40.04
CA ALA A 175 21.94 -11.50 -38.92
C ALA A 175 23.04 -12.56 -38.71
N GLY A 176 24.29 -12.16 -38.49
CA GLY A 176 25.37 -13.11 -38.17
C GLY A 176 25.24 -13.71 -36.75
N ASP A 177 26.04 -14.74 -36.43
CA ASP A 177 26.03 -15.45 -35.13
C ASP A 177 26.11 -14.52 -33.89
N SER A 178 26.85 -13.41 -34.00
CA SER A 178 26.99 -12.43 -32.91
C SER A 178 25.74 -11.59 -32.66
N GLU A 179 24.94 -11.37 -33.71
CA GLU A 179 23.67 -10.69 -33.64
C GLU A 179 22.59 -11.65 -33.12
N HIS A 180 22.61 -12.91 -33.54
CA HIS A 180 21.74 -13.96 -32.96
C HIS A 180 21.91 -14.13 -31.44
N LEU A 181 23.15 -14.13 -30.94
CA LEU A 181 23.42 -14.23 -29.49
C LEU A 181 22.94 -12.99 -28.70
N ARG A 182 22.98 -11.80 -29.31
CA ARG A 182 22.40 -10.58 -28.70
C ARG A 182 20.88 -10.70 -28.63
N HIS A 183 20.24 -11.06 -29.74
CA HIS A 183 18.80 -11.28 -29.79
C HIS A 183 18.32 -12.30 -28.75
N TRP A 184 19.06 -13.41 -28.55
CA TRP A 184 18.77 -14.38 -27.50
C TRP A 184 18.81 -13.78 -26.09
N ARG A 185 19.86 -13.00 -25.78
CA ARG A 185 20.00 -12.37 -24.47
C ARG A 185 18.90 -11.34 -24.20
N ASP A 186 18.43 -10.65 -25.23
CA ASP A 186 17.42 -9.62 -25.07
C ASP A 186 16.01 -10.25 -25.00
N LYS A 187 15.75 -11.33 -25.75
CA LYS A 187 14.48 -12.08 -25.71
C LYS A 187 14.10 -12.56 -24.31
N HIS A 188 15.03 -13.20 -23.59
CA HIS A 188 14.70 -13.68 -22.24
C HIS A 188 14.48 -12.55 -21.23
N CYS A 189 15.06 -11.35 -21.48
CA CYS A 189 14.75 -10.17 -20.67
C CYS A 189 13.30 -9.75 -20.86
N PHE A 190 12.83 -9.67 -22.12
CA PHE A 190 11.44 -9.38 -22.43
C PHE A 190 10.49 -10.45 -21.87
N ASP A 191 10.86 -11.73 -22.01
CA ASP A 191 10.10 -12.84 -21.46
C ASP A 191 10.04 -12.79 -19.93
N TYR A 192 11.15 -12.54 -19.24
CA TYR A 192 11.16 -12.38 -17.78
C TYR A 192 10.28 -11.21 -17.30
N LEU A 193 10.31 -10.08 -18.01
CA LEU A 193 9.42 -8.96 -17.72
C LEU A 193 7.96 -9.36 -17.93
N TRP A 194 7.64 -10.04 -19.03
CA TRP A 194 6.31 -10.57 -19.29
C TRP A 194 5.82 -11.51 -18.19
N GLN A 195 6.65 -12.47 -17.76
CA GLN A 195 6.34 -13.36 -16.64
C GLN A 195 6.01 -12.57 -15.36
N THR A 196 6.81 -11.54 -15.08
CA THR A 196 6.61 -10.68 -13.92
C THR A 196 5.28 -9.92 -14.01
N LEU A 197 4.95 -9.37 -15.18
CA LEU A 197 3.70 -8.64 -15.43
C LEU A 197 2.48 -9.56 -15.34
N LEU A 198 2.57 -10.81 -15.80
CA LEU A 198 1.48 -11.79 -15.64
C LEU A 198 1.28 -12.21 -14.19
N CYS A 199 2.36 -12.54 -13.48
CA CYS A 199 2.30 -12.97 -12.07
C CYS A 199 1.85 -11.85 -11.11
N HIS A 200 2.05 -10.59 -11.52
CA HIS A 200 1.68 -9.41 -10.75
C HIS A 200 0.72 -8.51 -11.53
N ALA A 201 -0.21 -9.12 -12.30
CA ALA A 201 -1.18 -8.40 -13.12
C ALA A 201 -1.85 -7.28 -12.32
N ASP A 202 -1.47 -6.03 -12.62
CA ASP A 202 -1.96 -4.85 -11.90
C ASP A 202 -3.40 -4.57 -12.34
N VAL A 203 -4.35 -4.89 -11.47
CA VAL A 203 -5.78 -4.65 -11.68
C VAL A 203 -6.22 -3.24 -11.27
N SER A 204 -5.28 -2.36 -10.91
CA SER A 204 -5.58 -0.96 -10.64
C SER A 204 -6.06 -0.25 -11.91
N VAL A 205 -6.85 0.80 -11.70
CA VAL A 205 -7.38 1.63 -12.78
C VAL A 205 -6.50 2.84 -13.01
N MET A 206 -5.92 2.93 -14.20
CA MET A 206 -5.29 4.13 -14.72
C MET A 206 -6.37 5.09 -15.23
N THR A 207 -6.28 6.35 -14.82
CA THR A 207 -7.18 7.41 -15.28
C THR A 207 -6.80 7.89 -16.68
N VAL A 208 -7.77 8.39 -17.44
CA VAL A 208 -7.56 8.87 -18.80
C VAL A 208 -8.17 10.26 -19.03
N GLY A 209 -7.52 11.03 -19.89
CA GLY A 209 -8.00 12.31 -20.41
C GLY A 209 -8.48 12.16 -21.86
N TRP A 210 -9.63 12.73 -22.22
CA TRP A 210 -10.00 12.84 -23.64
C TRP A 210 -9.08 13.84 -24.35
N ASN A 211 -8.46 13.42 -25.44
CA ASN A 211 -7.60 14.26 -26.27
C ASN A 211 -8.28 14.61 -27.59
N GLU A 212 -8.79 15.84 -27.68
CA GLU A 212 -9.50 16.34 -28.86
C GLU A 212 -8.67 16.31 -30.15
N LYS A 213 -7.35 16.44 -30.07
CA LYS A 213 -6.51 16.43 -31.29
C LYS A 213 -6.33 15.02 -31.84
N GLN A 214 -6.23 14.04 -30.95
CA GLN A 214 -6.03 12.64 -31.32
C GLN A 214 -7.36 11.88 -31.47
N GLN A 215 -8.47 12.48 -31.03
CA GLN A 215 -9.79 11.84 -30.95
C GLN A 215 -9.70 10.49 -30.22
N ALA A 216 -8.94 10.47 -29.13
CA ALA A 216 -8.62 9.27 -28.35
C ALA A 216 -8.42 9.62 -26.88
N PHE A 217 -8.53 8.61 -26.02
CA PHE A 217 -8.13 8.74 -24.63
C PHE A 217 -6.61 8.75 -24.50
N SER A 218 -6.11 9.57 -23.59
CA SER A 218 -4.70 9.66 -23.22
C SER A 218 -4.54 9.22 -21.77
N ALA A 219 -3.73 8.18 -21.58
CA ALA A 219 -3.34 7.68 -20.27
C ALA A 219 -2.69 8.79 -19.43
N ASN A 220 -3.14 8.91 -18.19
CA ASN A 220 -2.49 9.76 -17.19
C ASN A 220 -1.43 8.94 -16.45
N PHE A 221 -0.16 9.28 -16.66
CA PHE A 221 0.96 8.62 -15.98
C PHE A 221 1.34 9.28 -14.64
N ALA A 222 0.76 10.43 -14.31
CA ALA A 222 0.98 11.12 -13.05
C ALA A 222 0.04 10.57 -11.97
N VAL A 223 0.22 9.29 -11.62
CA VAL A 223 -0.67 8.54 -10.72
C VAL A 223 -0.05 8.31 -9.35
N THR A 224 -0.91 8.24 -8.34
CA THR A 224 -0.52 7.77 -7.01
C THR A 224 -0.49 6.25 -7.01
N LYS A 225 0.63 5.66 -6.59
CA LYS A 225 0.81 4.21 -6.49
C LYS A 225 1.26 3.83 -5.09
N GLN A 226 0.82 2.66 -4.60
CA GLN A 226 1.40 2.04 -3.43
C GLN A 226 2.62 1.22 -3.84
N CYS A 227 3.81 1.72 -3.55
CA CYS A 227 5.06 1.06 -3.90
C CYS A 227 5.70 0.42 -2.66
N ARG A 228 6.38 -0.72 -2.86
CA ARG A 228 7.29 -1.25 -1.84
C ARG A 228 8.43 -0.27 -1.63
N ASN A 229 8.89 -0.11 -0.38
CA ASN A 229 10.03 0.78 -0.09
C ASN A 229 11.31 0.21 -0.73
N PHE A 230 11.67 0.77 -1.89
CA PHE A 230 12.81 0.31 -2.67
C PHE A 230 14.14 0.49 -1.93
N GLU A 231 14.33 1.60 -1.21
CA GLU A 231 15.57 1.85 -0.47
C GLU A 231 15.77 0.81 0.66
N ALA A 232 14.70 0.48 1.39
CA ALA A 232 14.74 -0.54 2.41
C ALA A 232 15.08 -1.92 1.82
N ILE A 233 14.47 -2.29 0.69
CA ILE A 233 14.76 -3.54 -0.03
C ILE A 233 16.21 -3.55 -0.54
N HIS A 234 16.64 -2.45 -1.16
CA HIS A 234 17.99 -2.29 -1.70
C HIS A 234 19.04 -2.47 -0.61
N ASN A 235 18.90 -1.77 0.52
CA ASN A 235 19.85 -1.86 1.63
C ASN A 235 19.86 -3.27 2.26
N TRP A 236 18.68 -3.89 2.39
CA TRP A 236 18.57 -5.28 2.83
C TRP A 236 19.27 -6.26 1.88
N ALA A 237 19.17 -6.06 0.57
CA ALA A 237 19.79 -6.89 -0.47
C ALA A 237 21.31 -6.70 -0.52
N LYS A 238 21.79 -5.45 -0.45
CA LYS A 238 23.23 -5.13 -0.40
C LYS A 238 23.94 -5.80 0.76
N ASN A 239 23.32 -5.87 1.94
CA ASN A 239 23.87 -6.57 3.10
C ASN A 239 23.93 -8.11 2.94
N ARG A 240 23.34 -8.65 1.87
CA ARG A 240 23.31 -10.09 1.52
C ARG A 240 24.04 -10.39 0.21
N GLU A 241 24.69 -9.40 -0.39
CA GLU A 241 25.40 -9.55 -1.65
C GLU A 241 26.47 -10.64 -1.51
N ALA A 242 26.37 -11.69 -2.33
CA ALA A 242 27.31 -12.79 -2.27
C ALA A 242 28.70 -12.31 -2.72
N SER A 243 29.73 -12.62 -1.93
CA SER A 243 31.11 -12.42 -2.36
C SER A 243 31.45 -13.43 -3.46
N PHE A 244 31.34 -13.01 -4.71
CA PHE A 244 31.71 -13.84 -5.86
C PHE A 244 33.18 -13.63 -6.23
N LYS A 245 34.01 -14.68 -6.06
CA LYS A 245 35.39 -14.72 -6.54
C LYS A 245 35.50 -15.74 -7.67
N PRO A 246 35.49 -15.32 -8.94
CA PRO A 246 35.64 -16.25 -10.04
C PRO A 246 37.03 -16.92 -10.00
N PRO A 247 37.16 -18.21 -10.37
CA PRO A 247 38.45 -18.80 -10.66
C PRO A 247 39.11 -18.01 -11.80
N GLY A 248 40.26 -17.38 -11.54
CA GLY A 248 40.98 -16.58 -12.54
C GLY A 248 40.89 -15.05 -12.39
N GLY A 249 40.17 -14.53 -11.38
CA GLY A 249 40.39 -13.16 -10.89
C GLY A 249 40.07 -12.04 -11.87
N THR A 250 38.81 -11.93 -12.30
CA THR A 250 38.04 -10.67 -12.45
C THR A 250 36.67 -11.01 -13.05
N HIS A 251 35.59 -10.44 -12.48
CA HIS A 251 34.24 -10.57 -13.03
C HIS A 251 33.95 -9.37 -13.95
N PRO A 252 33.42 -9.55 -15.17
CA PRO A 252 33.17 -8.45 -16.12
C PRO A 252 32.11 -7.41 -15.68
N GLY A 253 31.46 -7.61 -14.53
CA GLY A 253 30.28 -6.85 -14.11
C GLY A 253 30.46 -5.94 -12.90
N ILE A 254 31.66 -5.81 -12.33
CA ILE A 254 31.89 -4.82 -11.27
C ILE A 254 32.10 -3.47 -11.94
N ILE A 255 31.04 -2.67 -12.07
CA ILE A 255 31.19 -1.23 -12.24
C ILE A 255 31.70 -0.72 -10.89
N GLU A 256 32.98 -0.35 -10.80
CA GLU A 256 33.51 0.37 -9.65
C GLU A 256 32.60 1.57 -9.39
N SER A 257 32.03 1.64 -8.19
CA SER A 257 31.22 2.75 -7.76
C SER A 257 32.04 4.03 -7.91
N ARG A 258 31.73 4.81 -8.95
CA ARG A 258 32.24 6.17 -9.07
C ARG A 258 31.69 6.93 -7.87
N GLU A 259 32.57 7.32 -6.96
CA GLU A 259 32.23 8.27 -5.90
C GLU A 259 31.64 9.51 -6.60
N LEU A 260 30.37 9.78 -6.32
CA LEU A 260 29.72 11.01 -6.75
C LEU A 260 30.39 12.14 -5.95
N ALA A 261 31.22 12.92 -6.65
CA ALA A 261 31.77 14.18 -6.16
C ALA A 261 30.72 15.30 -6.22
#